data_AF-A0A7S1XN69-F1
#
_entry.id   AF-A0A7S1XN69-F1
#
_cell.length_a   1.000
_cell.length_b   1.000
_cell.length_c   1.000
_cell.angle_alpha   90.00
_cell.angle_beta   90.00
_cell.angle_gamma   90.00
#
_symmetry.space_group_name_H-M   'P 1'
#
loop_
_entity.id
_entity.type
_entity.pdbx_description
1 polymer ?
#
loop_
_entity_poly.entity_id
_entity_poly.type
_entity_poly.pdbx_seq_one_letter_code
_entity_poly.pdbx_strand_id
1 'polypeptide(L)'
;DMKVSLTTVSDIMPDGRAKLIHSVGAAASVKFVWNDNAGKYTGLFKQADYGLIRMASAFEPKGGAGADPLEALFTPGFGIKFFRTNSATANSFALHKLAPQDSWNFFKYPMSNHLSDDDSELDRKKRGLKAKSGTASEWA
;
A
#
# COMPACT_ATOMS: atom_id res chain seq x y z
N ASP A 1 -2.50 17.63 -16.69
CA ASP A 1 -3.00 17.20 -15.38
C ASP A 1 -3.00 15.68 -15.37
N MET A 2 -2.24 15.04 -14.47
CA MET A 2 -2.09 13.58 -14.45
C MET A 2 -2.09 13.13 -12.99
N LYS A 3 -3.23 12.63 -12.50
CA LYS A 3 -3.39 12.19 -11.11
C LYS A 3 -4.33 10.99 -11.03
N VAL A 4 -3.76 9.78 -11.05
CA VAL A 4 -4.55 8.57 -11.35
C VAL A 4 -4.17 7.30 -10.58
N SER A 5 -3.22 7.34 -9.65
CA SER A 5 -2.81 6.12 -8.92
C SER A 5 -3.86 5.52 -7.98
N LEU A 6 -4.84 6.31 -7.52
CA LEU A 6 -5.87 5.86 -6.57
C LEU A 6 -7.30 5.93 -7.12
N THR A 7 -7.49 6.65 -8.23
CA THR A 7 -8.81 6.92 -8.82
C THR A 7 -9.00 6.24 -10.17
N THR A 8 -7.94 5.76 -10.82
CA THR A 8 -8.07 5.04 -12.10
C THR A 8 -8.38 3.58 -11.89
N VAL A 9 -9.48 3.15 -12.52
CA VAL A 9 -9.88 1.77 -12.62
C VAL A 9 -9.21 1.16 -13.86
N SER A 10 -7.95 0.75 -13.72
CA SER A 10 -7.18 0.08 -14.76
C SER A 10 -6.10 -0.81 -14.14
N ASP A 11 -5.73 -1.87 -14.85
CA ASP A 11 -4.57 -2.70 -14.49
C ASP A 11 -3.24 -2.13 -14.97
N ILE A 12 -3.29 -1.18 -15.90
CA ILE A 12 -2.15 -0.50 -16.50
C ILE A 12 -2.13 0.94 -15.99
N MET A 13 -0.99 1.33 -15.41
CA MET A 13 -0.73 2.71 -15.03
C MET A 13 -0.48 3.57 -16.28
N PRO A 14 -1.00 4.81 -16.35
CA PRO A 14 -0.75 5.69 -17.48
C PRO A 14 0.74 6.01 -17.66
N ASP A 15 1.13 6.20 -18.93
CA ASP A 15 2.50 6.50 -19.33
C ASP A 15 3.02 7.80 -18.67
N GLY A 16 4.33 7.85 -18.42
CA GLY A 16 5.00 9.01 -17.81
C GLY A 16 4.86 9.10 -16.28
N ARG A 17 4.21 8.13 -15.62
CA ARG A 17 4.12 8.09 -14.16
C ARG A 17 5.38 7.47 -13.52
N ALA A 18 6.17 8.31 -12.85
CA ALA A 18 7.25 7.85 -11.98
C ALA A 18 6.72 7.35 -10.62
N LYS A 19 7.30 6.26 -10.10
CA LYS A 19 6.99 5.75 -8.77
C LYS A 19 7.77 6.54 -7.72
N LEU A 20 7.07 7.26 -6.84
CA LEU A 20 7.70 8.15 -5.84
C LEU A 20 8.08 7.45 -4.54
N ILE A 21 7.35 6.41 -4.16
CA ILE A 21 7.55 5.62 -2.94
C ILE A 21 7.42 4.13 -3.25
N HIS A 22 7.92 3.28 -2.36
CA HIS A 22 7.98 1.84 -2.55
C HIS A 22 8.86 1.38 -3.72
N SER A 23 10.03 2.00 -3.90
CA SER A 23 11.05 1.58 -4.89
C SER A 23 11.43 0.12 -4.67
N VAL A 24 11.83 -0.24 -3.45
CA VAL A 24 12.21 -1.59 -3.05
C VAL A 24 11.02 -2.41 -2.54
N GLY A 25 11.00 -3.70 -2.84
CA GLY A 25 9.97 -4.64 -2.37
C GLY A 25 9.90 -5.91 -3.20
N ALA A 26 9.23 -6.93 -2.67
CA ALA A 26 9.04 -8.22 -3.31
C ALA A 26 7.55 -8.47 -3.62
N ALA A 27 7.27 -9.24 -4.66
CA ALA A 27 5.92 -9.64 -5.04
C ALA A 27 5.77 -11.16 -4.98
N ALA A 28 4.57 -11.62 -4.65
CA ALA A 28 4.23 -13.03 -4.61
C ALA A 28 2.77 -13.27 -5.01
N SER A 29 2.48 -14.45 -5.55
CA SER A 29 1.11 -14.94 -5.73
C SER A 29 0.49 -15.31 -4.38
N VAL A 30 -0.78 -15.00 -4.20
CA VAL A 30 -1.54 -15.34 -2.98
C VAL A 30 -2.84 -16.06 -3.32
N LYS A 31 -3.28 -16.90 -2.38
CA LYS A 31 -4.62 -17.49 -2.36
C LYS A 31 -5.37 -16.92 -1.17
N PHE A 32 -6.57 -16.40 -1.38
CA PHE A 32 -7.47 -16.04 -0.31
C PHE A 32 -8.22 -17.28 0.17
N VAL A 33 -8.20 -17.53 1.48
CA VAL A 33 -8.92 -18.64 2.09
C VAL A 33 -10.12 -18.07 2.84
N TRP A 34 -11.30 -18.34 2.32
CA TRP A 34 -12.57 -17.92 2.90
C TRP A 34 -12.81 -18.64 4.23
N ASN A 35 -13.20 -17.89 5.27
CA ASN A 35 -13.82 -18.46 6.47
C ASN A 35 -15.29 -18.79 6.16
N ASP A 36 -15.84 -19.85 6.75
CA ASP A 36 -17.24 -20.26 6.61
C ASP A 36 -18.24 -19.12 6.88
N ASN A 37 -17.87 -18.16 7.74
CA ASN A 37 -18.69 -16.98 8.06
C ASN A 37 -18.58 -15.83 7.03
N ALA A 38 -17.78 -15.98 5.97
CA ALA A 38 -17.52 -14.92 4.99
C ALA A 38 -18.65 -14.73 3.96
N GLY A 39 -19.59 -15.68 3.86
CA GLY A 39 -20.68 -15.65 2.87
C GLY A 39 -21.61 -14.43 2.95
N LYS A 40 -21.55 -13.66 4.04
CA LYS A 40 -22.28 -12.39 4.22
C LYS A 40 -21.60 -11.18 3.56
N TYR A 41 -20.31 -11.27 3.22
CA TYR A 41 -19.56 -10.17 2.62
C TYR A 41 -19.61 -10.27 1.08
N THR A 42 -19.66 -9.12 0.42
CA THR A 42 -19.80 -9.02 -1.04
C THR A 42 -18.61 -8.29 -1.67
N GLY A 43 -18.67 -8.02 -2.98
CA GLY A 43 -17.61 -7.31 -3.71
C GLY A 43 -16.33 -8.15 -3.81
N LEU A 44 -15.23 -7.62 -3.27
CA LEU A 44 -13.95 -8.34 -3.20
C LEU A 44 -14.12 -9.71 -2.52
N PHE A 45 -15.03 -9.80 -1.55
CA PHE A 45 -15.16 -10.97 -0.70
C PHE A 45 -16.01 -12.13 -1.27
N LYS A 46 -16.43 -12.04 -2.54
CA LYS A 46 -17.29 -13.06 -3.17
C LYS A 46 -16.77 -13.58 -4.51
N GLN A 47 -15.73 -12.96 -5.07
CA GLN A 47 -15.31 -13.20 -6.47
C GLN A 47 -13.79 -13.30 -6.66
N ALA A 48 -12.99 -13.43 -5.60
CA ALA A 48 -11.53 -13.39 -5.69
C ALA A 48 -10.82 -14.45 -4.84
N ASP A 49 -10.42 -15.55 -5.47
CA ASP A 49 -9.67 -16.61 -4.78
C ASP A 49 -8.16 -16.41 -4.86
N TYR A 50 -7.68 -15.66 -5.86
CA TYR A 50 -6.26 -15.51 -6.15
C TYR A 50 -5.90 -14.05 -6.39
N GLY A 51 -4.63 -13.75 -6.15
CA GLY A 51 -4.12 -12.40 -6.32
C GLY A 51 -2.60 -12.31 -6.33
N LEU A 52 -2.13 -11.07 -6.30
CA LEU A 52 -0.73 -10.71 -6.11
C LEU A 52 -0.62 -9.81 -4.89
N ILE A 53 0.32 -10.13 -4.00
CA ILE A 53 0.74 -9.22 -2.94
C ILE A 53 2.11 -8.66 -3.28
N ARG A 54 2.33 -7.38 -2.99
CA ARG A 54 3.65 -6.76 -3.00
C ARG A 54 3.93 -6.17 -1.63
N MET A 55 4.93 -6.72 -0.94
CA MET A 55 5.43 -6.22 0.34
C MET A 55 6.63 -5.33 0.09
N ALA A 56 6.64 -4.13 0.66
CA ALA A 56 7.62 -3.10 0.33
C ALA A 56 7.88 -2.15 1.51
N SER A 57 9.03 -1.48 1.47
CA SER A 57 9.24 -0.29 2.29
C SER A 57 8.63 0.92 1.59
N ALA A 58 8.04 1.89 2.27
CA ALA A 58 7.63 3.16 1.66
C ALA A 58 8.84 3.96 1.15
N PHE A 59 9.93 3.95 1.92
CA PHE A 59 11.20 4.57 1.56
C PHE A 59 12.31 3.51 1.59
N GLU A 60 13.24 3.60 0.65
CA GLU A 60 14.38 2.70 0.63
C GLU A 60 15.20 2.86 1.92
N PRO A 61 15.31 1.81 2.75
CA PRO A 61 16.18 1.87 3.92
C PRO A 61 17.62 2.06 3.45
N LYS A 62 18.29 3.08 3.96
CA LYS A 62 19.70 3.36 3.61
C LYS A 62 20.59 2.59 4.58
N GLY A 63 21.33 1.61 4.07
CA GLY A 63 22.39 0.93 4.82
C GLY A 63 23.77 1.54 4.54
N GLY A 64 24.64 1.61 5.54
CA GLY A 64 26.04 2.01 5.37
C GLY A 64 26.70 2.48 6.66
N ALA A 65 28.03 2.40 6.72
CA ALA A 65 28.80 3.04 7.80
C ALA A 65 28.56 4.56 7.75
N GLY A 66 27.96 5.12 8.80
CA GLY A 66 27.65 6.55 8.91
C GLY A 66 26.23 6.96 8.48
N ALA A 67 25.35 6.03 8.14
CA ALA A 67 23.94 6.35 7.95
C ALA A 67 23.29 6.76 9.29
N ASP A 68 22.43 7.78 9.26
CA ASP A 68 21.61 8.14 10.41
C ASP A 68 20.77 6.93 10.84
N PRO A 69 20.69 6.60 12.15
CA PRO A 69 19.88 5.49 12.63
C PRO A 69 18.45 5.51 12.09
N LEU A 70 17.82 6.68 11.91
CA LEU A 70 16.49 6.85 11.31
C LEU A 70 16.46 6.59 9.80
N GLU A 71 17.55 6.85 9.08
CA GLU A 71 17.66 6.54 7.65
C GLU A 71 17.87 5.05 7.38
N ALA A 72 18.37 4.31 8.38
CA ALA A 72 18.42 2.86 8.37
C ALA A 72 17.07 2.20 8.68
N LEU A 73 16.07 2.97 9.14
CA LEU A 73 14.77 2.43 9.52
C LEU A 73 13.86 2.18 8.32
N PHE A 74 12.97 1.20 8.53
CA PHE A 74 12.09 0.62 7.52
C PHE A 74 10.67 1.15 7.68
N THR A 75 9.95 1.40 6.59
CA THR A 75 8.52 1.79 6.64
C THR A 75 7.69 0.71 5.94
N PRO A 76 7.31 -0.38 6.62
CA PRO A 76 6.60 -1.47 5.98
C PRO A 76 5.20 -1.05 5.50
N GLY A 77 4.86 -1.56 4.32
CA GLY A 77 3.50 -1.58 3.81
C GLY A 77 3.35 -2.63 2.72
N PHE A 78 2.11 -2.98 2.42
CA PHE A 78 1.81 -3.88 1.31
C PHE A 78 0.73 -3.31 0.41
N GLY A 79 0.80 -3.70 -0.86
CA GLY A 79 -0.31 -3.61 -1.80
C GLY A 79 -0.77 -5.02 -2.15
N ILE A 80 -2.07 -5.25 -2.21
CA ILE A 80 -2.67 -6.51 -2.63
C ILE A 80 -3.64 -6.26 -3.78
N LYS A 81 -3.53 -7.06 -4.83
CA LYS A 81 -4.41 -7.07 -5.99
C LYS A 81 -5.09 -8.43 -6.06
N PHE A 82 -6.40 -8.42 -6.15
CA PHE A 82 -7.22 -9.61 -6.31
C PHE A 82 -7.82 -9.68 -7.71
N PHE A 83 -7.74 -10.87 -8.30
CA PHE A 83 -8.28 -11.17 -9.62
C PHE A 83 -9.75 -11.55 -9.47
N ARG A 84 -10.63 -10.81 -10.15
CA ARG A 84 -12.08 -11.05 -10.13
C ARG A 84 -12.55 -11.48 -11.52
N THR A 85 -13.39 -12.50 -11.56
CA THR A 85 -13.98 -12.97 -12.81
C THR A 85 -15.05 -11.99 -13.29
N ASN A 86 -15.00 -11.61 -14.57
CA ASN A 86 -15.97 -10.71 -15.23
C ASN A 86 -16.13 -9.33 -14.55
N SER A 87 -15.11 -8.85 -13.85
CA SER A 87 -15.11 -7.56 -13.18
C SER A 87 -13.70 -7.00 -13.13
N ALA A 88 -13.56 -5.68 -12.98
CA ALA A 88 -12.27 -5.02 -12.75
C ALA A 88 -11.54 -5.66 -11.55
N THR A 89 -10.21 -5.63 -11.53
CA THR A 89 -9.46 -6.08 -10.35
C THR A 89 -9.82 -5.23 -9.12
N ALA A 90 -9.65 -5.81 -7.93
CA ALA A 90 -9.84 -5.10 -6.67
C ALA A 90 -8.49 -4.98 -5.98
N ASN A 91 -8.08 -3.75 -5.67
CA ASN A 91 -6.78 -3.44 -5.11
C ASN A 91 -6.96 -2.81 -3.73
N SER A 92 -6.13 -3.21 -2.78
CA SER A 92 -6.02 -2.57 -1.49
C SER A 92 -4.56 -2.36 -1.14
N PHE A 93 -4.29 -1.41 -0.25
CA PHE A 93 -2.97 -1.20 0.30
C PHE A 93 -3.11 -0.93 1.80
N ALA A 94 -2.05 -1.20 2.55
CA ALA A 94 -2.02 -0.86 3.95
C ALA A 94 -0.59 -0.52 4.41
N LEU A 95 -0.52 0.42 5.36
CA LEU A 95 0.67 0.75 6.13
C LEU A 95 0.23 1.30 7.49
N HIS A 96 1.15 1.37 8.45
CA HIS A 96 0.88 1.96 9.76
C HIS A 96 0.90 3.49 9.70
N LYS A 97 2.02 4.06 9.24
CA LYS A 97 2.24 5.48 8.97
C LYS A 97 3.37 5.63 7.94
N LEU A 98 3.53 6.81 7.36
CA LEU A 98 4.59 7.07 6.38
C LEU A 98 5.96 7.30 7.04
N ALA A 99 6.02 7.65 8.33
CA ALA A 99 7.30 7.73 9.03
C ALA A 99 7.92 6.33 9.23
N PRO A 100 9.25 6.19 9.26
CA PRO A 100 9.91 4.93 9.59
C PRO A 100 9.47 4.37 10.94
N GLN A 101 9.46 3.05 11.04
CA GLN A 101 9.21 2.37 12.30
C GLN A 101 10.54 2.03 13.00
N ASP A 102 10.51 1.92 14.31
CA ASP A 102 11.64 1.61 15.20
C ASP A 102 12.03 0.10 15.22
N SER A 103 11.72 -0.65 14.16
CA SER A 103 11.90 -2.09 14.11
C SER A 103 11.98 -2.64 12.69
N TRP A 104 12.67 -3.77 12.51
CA TRP A 104 12.67 -4.54 11.27
C TRP A 104 11.55 -5.58 11.19
N ASN A 105 10.74 -5.75 12.25
CA ASN A 105 9.57 -6.60 12.21
C ASN A 105 8.47 -5.95 11.35
N PHE A 106 8.22 -6.51 10.16
CA PHE A 106 7.22 -6.01 9.21
C PHE A 106 5.83 -5.83 9.84
N PHE A 107 5.44 -6.72 10.77
CA PHE A 107 4.11 -6.75 11.37
C PHE A 107 4.06 -6.18 12.79
N LYS A 108 5.06 -5.39 13.20
CA LYS A 108 5.11 -4.81 14.56
C LYS A 108 3.88 -3.97 14.88
N TYR A 109 3.40 -3.19 13.91
CA TYR A 109 2.28 -2.28 14.08
C TYR A 109 1.10 -2.66 13.19
N PRO A 110 -0.14 -2.41 13.66
CA PRO A 110 -1.31 -2.60 12.82
C PRO A 110 -1.26 -1.66 11.62
N MET A 111 -1.61 -2.20 10.45
CA MET A 111 -1.64 -1.48 9.19
C MET A 111 -3.08 -1.22 8.77
N SER A 112 -3.30 -0.09 8.12
CA SER A 112 -4.59 0.33 7.62
C SER A 112 -4.45 0.96 6.24
N ASN A 113 -5.53 0.96 5.47
CA ASN A 113 -5.67 1.80 4.28
C ASN A 113 -5.95 3.28 4.62
N HIS A 114 -6.20 3.58 5.90
CA HIS A 114 -6.34 4.94 6.43
C HIS A 114 -5.05 5.36 7.14
N LEU A 115 -4.34 6.34 6.55
CA LEU A 115 -3.08 6.84 7.11
C LEU A 115 -3.35 7.84 8.23
N SER A 116 -2.64 7.70 9.35
CA SER A 116 -2.73 8.63 10.50
C SER A 116 -2.41 10.07 10.11
N ASP A 117 -3.12 11.05 10.67
CA ASP A 117 -2.97 12.49 10.36
C ASP A 117 -1.64 13.14 10.79
N ASP A 118 -0.78 12.43 11.52
CA ASP A 118 0.52 12.96 11.94
C ASP A 118 1.54 13.03 10.77
N ASP A 119 1.81 14.26 10.34
CA ASP A 119 2.69 14.64 9.22
C ASP A 119 3.94 15.42 9.65
N SER A 120 4.12 15.60 10.95
CA SER A 120 5.22 16.37 11.53
C SER A 120 6.57 15.94 10.96
N GLU A 121 6.75 14.63 10.80
CA GLU A 121 7.96 13.97 10.30
C GLU A 121 8.07 13.83 8.76
N LEU A 122 7.06 14.27 8.00
CA LEU A 122 7.04 14.11 6.54
C LEU A 122 7.51 15.37 5.80
N ASP A 123 8.37 15.21 4.80
CA ASP A 123 8.70 16.29 3.88
C ASP A 123 7.49 16.74 3.02
N ARG A 124 7.60 17.91 2.39
CA ARG A 124 6.53 18.51 1.59
C ARG A 124 6.00 17.62 0.45
N LYS A 125 6.84 16.80 -0.19
CA LYS A 125 6.41 15.88 -1.26
C LYS A 125 5.64 14.70 -0.68
N LYS A 126 6.05 14.20 0.50
CA LYS A 126 5.41 13.08 1.22
C LYS A 126 4.03 13.47 1.77
N ARG A 127 3.86 14.70 2.29
CA ARG A 127 2.55 15.24 2.73
C ARG A 127 1.51 15.27 1.60
N GLY A 128 1.91 15.68 0.39
CA GLY A 128 1.02 15.72 -0.77
C GLY A 128 0.54 14.35 -1.27
N LEU A 129 1.22 13.27 -0.90
CA LEU A 129 0.83 11.90 -1.24
C LEU A 129 -0.28 11.40 -0.32
N LYS A 130 -0.17 11.68 0.99
CA LYS A 130 -1.15 11.29 2.01
C LYS A 130 -2.51 11.95 1.80
N ALA A 131 -2.54 13.23 1.44
CA ALA A 131 -3.80 13.92 1.15
C ALA A 131 -4.63 13.20 0.07
N LYS A 132 -3.98 12.49 -0.87
CA LYS A 132 -4.65 11.68 -1.90
C LYS A 132 -5.09 10.30 -1.41
N SER A 133 -4.42 9.72 -0.40
CA SER A 133 -4.87 8.45 0.20
C SER A 133 -6.11 8.63 1.06
N GLY A 134 -6.26 9.78 1.74
CA GLY A 134 -7.47 10.07 2.53
C GLY A 134 -8.74 10.20 1.68
N THR A 135 -8.64 10.78 0.49
CA THR A 135 -9.76 10.92 -0.46
C THR A 135 -10.09 9.63 -1.20
N ALA A 136 -9.23 8.60 -1.13
CA ALA A 136 -9.46 7.31 -1.80
C ALA A 136 -10.49 6.43 -1.06
N SER A 137 -11.03 6.91 0.06
CA SER A 137 -12.05 6.22 0.87
C SER A 137 -13.49 6.67 0.58
N GLU A 138 -13.70 7.72 -0.23
CA GLU A 138 -15.02 8.32 -0.48
C GLU A 138 -15.87 7.58 -1.55
N TRP A 139 -15.64 6.28 -1.74
CA TRP A 139 -16.43 5.47 -2.67
C TRP A 139 -17.76 5.10 -2.02
N ALA A 140 -18.77 5.94 -2.22
CA ALA A 140 -20.18 5.61 -2.09
C ALA A 140 -20.78 5.36 -3.49
#